data_AF-E4V5T7-F1
#
_entry.id   AF-E4V5T7-F1
#
_cell.length_a   1.000
_cell.length_b   1.000
_cell.length_c   1.000
_cell.angle_alpha   90.00
_cell.angle_beta   90.00
_cell.angle_gamma   90.00
#
_symmetry.space_group_name_H-M   'P 1'
#
loop_
_entity.id
_entity.type
_entity.pdbx_description
1 polymer ?
#
loop_
_entity_poly.entity_id
_entity_poly.type
_entity_poly.pdbx_seq_one_letter_code
_entity_poly.pdbx_strand_id
1 'polypeptide(L)'
;MAAATNPVSALSAYRQLLRATRIAFNGDYPVLYAARTEARKQFEQNRQLGVDTPMKIQHALETAHILKTNIVQGTKIDTREEGGEKVDRYSLRIHEHTERGDNDTIKAAGQKPVRVGKGCCSS
;
A
#
# COMPACT_ATOMS: atom_id res chain seq x y z
N MET A 1 -16.42 26.17 7.05
CA MET A 1 -17.43 25.11 7.19
C MET A 1 -16.70 23.77 7.22
N ALA A 2 -16.57 23.14 8.39
CA ALA A 2 -16.02 21.80 8.49
C ALA A 2 -17.05 20.83 7.89
N ALA A 3 -16.70 20.14 6.81
CA ALA A 3 -17.54 19.09 6.25
C ALA A 3 -17.73 18.02 7.34
N ALA A 4 -18.98 17.77 7.73
CA ALA A 4 -19.31 16.64 8.59
C ALA A 4 -18.94 15.35 7.85
N THR A 5 -17.78 14.80 8.15
CA THR A 5 -17.37 13.48 7.69
C THR A 5 -18.27 12.48 8.39
N ASN A 6 -19.29 11.98 7.68
CA ASN A 6 -20.11 10.90 8.20
C ASN A 6 -19.19 9.77 8.68
N PRO A 7 -19.25 9.35 9.96
CA PRO A 7 -18.34 8.35 10.48
C PRO A 7 -18.54 7.06 9.67
N VAL A 8 -17.49 6.62 8.98
CA VAL A 8 -17.51 5.40 8.19
C VAL A 8 -17.83 4.25 9.14
N SER A 9 -18.92 3.52 8.87
CA SER A 9 -19.28 2.38 9.72
C SER A 9 -18.25 1.27 9.62
N ALA A 10 -18.07 0.50 10.70
CA ALA A 10 -17.18 -0.66 10.71
C ALA A 10 -17.49 -1.64 9.55
N LEU A 11 -18.78 -1.83 9.22
CA LEU A 11 -19.20 -2.66 8.09
C LEU A 11 -18.74 -2.10 6.73
N SER A 12 -18.77 -0.77 6.57
CA SER A 12 -18.25 -0.11 5.36
C SER A 12 -16.74 -0.30 5.24
N ALA A 13 -16.00 -0.07 6.32
CA ALA A 13 -14.54 -0.28 6.35
C ALA A 13 -14.17 -1.74 6.05
N TYR A 14 -14.88 -2.70 6.64
CA TYR A 14 -14.69 -4.13 6.34
C TYR A 14 -14.90 -4.44 4.85
N ARG A 15 -15.99 -3.95 4.25
CA ARG A 15 -16.26 -4.14 2.82
C ARG A 15 -15.18 -3.51 1.93
N GLN A 16 -14.67 -2.33 2.31
CA GLN A 16 -13.58 -1.68 1.58
C GLN A 16 -12.29 -2.51 1.63
N LEU A 17 -11.95 -3.04 2.81
CA LEU A 17 -10.81 -3.93 2.99
C LEU A 17 -10.94 -5.22 2.14
N LEU A 18 -12.11 -5.85 2.12
CA LEU A 18 -12.35 -7.04 1.30
C LEU A 18 -12.29 -6.77 -0.21
N ARG A 19 -12.62 -5.55 -0.65
CA ARG A 19 -12.44 -5.14 -2.05
C ARG A 19 -10.95 -4.90 -2.35
N ALA A 20 -10.23 -4.22 -1.46
CA ALA A 20 -8.81 -3.96 -1.63
C ALA A 20 -8.00 -5.27 -1.72
N THR A 21 -8.25 -6.25 -0.85
CA THR A 21 -7.63 -7.59 -0.94
C THR A 21 -7.90 -8.26 -2.28
N ARG A 22 -9.13 -8.14 -2.83
CA ARG A 22 -9.46 -8.70 -4.14
C ARG A 22 -8.66 -8.04 -5.27
N ILE A 23 -8.48 -6.73 -5.21
CA ILE A 23 -7.71 -5.98 -6.22
C ILE A 23 -6.23 -6.39 -6.12
N ALA A 24 -5.66 -6.29 -4.92
CA ALA A 24 -4.25 -6.58 -4.65
C ALA A 24 -3.87 -8.01 -5.04
N PHE A 25 -4.69 -8.99 -4.66
CA PHE A 25 -4.39 -10.41 -4.78
C PHE A 25 -5.19 -11.14 -5.87
N ASN A 26 -5.67 -10.42 -6.89
CA ASN A 26 -6.45 -11.03 -7.97
C ASN A 26 -5.67 -12.18 -8.64
N GLY A 27 -6.24 -13.38 -8.75
CA GLY A 27 -5.58 -14.56 -9.32
C GLY A 27 -4.62 -15.31 -8.38
N ASP A 28 -4.24 -14.73 -7.24
CA ASP A 28 -3.54 -15.41 -6.15
C ASP A 28 -4.54 -15.81 -5.07
N TYR A 29 -5.31 -16.86 -5.36
CA TYR A 29 -6.41 -17.30 -4.50
C TYR A 29 -5.98 -17.72 -3.09
N PRO A 30 -4.84 -18.43 -2.88
CA PRO A 30 -4.38 -18.75 -1.54
C PRO A 30 -4.14 -17.50 -0.67
N VAL A 31 -3.40 -16.51 -1.20
CA VAL A 31 -3.12 -15.26 -0.47
C VAL A 31 -4.40 -14.45 -0.27
N LEU A 32 -5.27 -14.39 -1.28
CA LEU A 32 -6.57 -13.73 -1.18
C LEU A 32 -7.42 -14.34 -0.05
N TYR A 33 -7.48 -15.67 0.04
CA TYR A 33 -8.26 -16.36 1.07
C TYR A 33 -7.68 -16.12 2.47
N ALA A 34 -6.36 -16.22 2.61
CA ALA A 34 -5.67 -15.93 3.87
C ALA A 34 -5.92 -14.50 4.33
N ALA A 35 -5.77 -13.51 3.44
CA ALA A 35 -6.01 -12.10 3.74
C ALA A 35 -7.46 -11.83 4.19
N ARG A 36 -8.44 -12.46 3.54
CA ARG A 36 -9.86 -12.34 3.94
C ARG A 36 -10.14 -12.98 5.28
N THR A 37 -9.51 -14.13 5.56
CA THR A 37 -9.64 -14.82 6.84
C THR A 37 -9.07 -13.99 7.98
N GLU A 38 -7.88 -13.40 7.78
CA GLU A 38 -7.26 -12.51 8.77
C GLU A 38 -8.09 -11.25 8.97
N ALA A 39 -8.57 -10.61 7.89
CA ALA A 39 -9.48 -9.47 7.99
C ALA A 39 -10.73 -9.81 8.82
N ARG A 40 -11.36 -10.97 8.58
CA ARG A 40 -12.50 -11.41 9.39
C ARG A 40 -12.12 -11.58 10.86
N LYS A 41 -11.03 -12.30 11.13
CA LYS A 41 -10.54 -12.54 12.49
C LYS A 41 -10.31 -11.24 13.26
N GLN A 42 -9.65 -10.25 12.64
CA GLN A 42 -9.39 -8.95 13.25
C GLN A 42 -10.69 -8.19 13.59
N PHE A 43 -11.69 -8.24 12.71
CA PHE A 43 -12.99 -7.62 12.99
C PHE A 43 -13.79 -8.36 14.07
N GLU A 44 -13.74 -9.68 14.11
CA GLU A 44 -14.40 -10.47 15.16
C GLU A 44 -13.75 -10.25 16.53
N GLN A 45 -12.41 -10.20 16.59
CA GLN A 45 -11.67 -9.89 17.82
C GLN A 45 -12.00 -8.50 18.38
N ASN A 46 -12.42 -7.58 17.51
CA ASN A 46 -12.75 -6.20 17.86
C ASN A 46 -14.25 -5.90 17.72
N ARG A 47 -15.10 -6.91 17.88
CA ARG A 47 -16.55 -6.79 17.72
C ARG A 47 -17.20 -5.90 18.78
N GLN A 48 -16.60 -5.82 19.97
CA GLN A 48 -17.09 -4.99 21.07
C GLN A 48 -16.73 -3.51 20.82
N LEU A 49 -17.73 -2.65 20.93
CA LEU A 49 -17.55 -1.21 20.78
C LEU A 49 -16.85 -0.64 22.02
N GLY A 50 -15.89 0.24 21.79
CA GLY A 50 -15.09 0.89 22.82
C GLY A 50 -14.57 2.24 22.34
N VAL A 51 -13.87 2.96 23.22
CA VAL A 51 -13.31 4.28 22.92
C VAL A 51 -12.32 4.23 21.73
N ASP A 52 -11.67 3.09 21.52
CA ASP A 52 -10.72 2.83 20.44
C ASP A 52 -11.36 2.41 19.11
N THR A 53 -12.68 2.21 19.06
CA THR A 53 -13.37 1.74 17.85
C THR A 53 -13.14 2.63 16.63
N PRO A 54 -13.20 3.97 16.72
CA PRO A 54 -12.90 4.83 15.57
C PRO A 54 -11.47 4.62 15.03
N MET A 55 -10.50 4.42 15.92
CA MET A 55 -9.10 4.16 15.55
C MET A 55 -8.95 2.82 14.82
N LYS A 56 -9.65 1.78 15.26
CA LYS A 56 -9.65 0.46 14.61
C LYS A 56 -10.30 0.50 13.22
N ILE A 57 -11.39 1.25 13.08
CA ILE A 57 -12.04 1.48 11.79
C ILE A 57 -11.07 2.20 10.85
N GLN A 58 -10.40 3.24 11.34
CA GLN A 58 -9.42 4.00 10.58
C GLN A 58 -8.26 3.12 10.12
N HIS A 59 -7.71 2.29 11.02
CA HIS A 59 -6.66 1.33 10.69
C HIS A 59 -7.08 0.36 9.56
N ALA A 60 -8.32 -0.11 9.57
CA ALA A 60 -8.83 -0.97 8.49
C ALA A 60 -8.93 -0.23 7.14
N LEU A 61 -9.30 1.05 7.15
CA LEU A 61 -9.34 1.89 5.96
C LEU A 61 -7.94 2.17 5.40
N GLU A 62 -6.97 2.46 6.27
CA GLU A 62 -5.57 2.66 5.89
C GLU A 62 -4.97 1.38 5.32
N THR A 63 -5.24 0.24 5.95
CA THR A 63 -4.83 -1.06 5.41
C THR A 63 -5.44 -1.29 4.02
N ALA A 64 -6.74 -0.99 3.84
CA ALA A 64 -7.39 -1.11 2.54
C ALA A 64 -6.76 -0.18 1.49
N HIS A 65 -6.35 1.02 1.89
CA HIS A 65 -5.64 1.95 1.02
C HIS A 65 -4.29 1.38 0.60
N ILE A 66 -3.45 0.97 1.55
CA ILE A 66 -2.11 0.41 1.29
C ILE A 66 -2.18 -0.82 0.37
N LEU A 67 -3.10 -1.75 0.64
CA LEU A 67 -3.30 -2.93 -0.20
C LEU A 67 -3.61 -2.55 -1.66
N LYS A 68 -4.34 -1.45 -1.86
CA LYS A 68 -4.83 -1.01 -3.16
C LYS A 68 -3.81 -0.14 -3.89
N THR A 69 -3.01 0.66 -3.20
CA THR A 69 -2.13 1.66 -3.82
C THR A 69 -0.68 1.26 -3.83
N ASN A 70 -0.19 0.58 -2.79
CA ASN A 70 1.24 0.33 -2.60
C ASN A 70 1.64 -1.12 -2.92
N ILE A 71 0.72 -2.08 -2.90
CA ILE A 71 1.04 -3.48 -3.20
C ILE A 71 0.85 -3.78 -4.67
N VAL A 72 1.86 -4.42 -5.27
CA VAL A 72 1.84 -4.92 -6.64
C VAL A 72 2.25 -6.38 -6.65
N GLN A 73 1.55 -7.21 -7.42
CA GLN A 73 1.88 -8.62 -7.57
C GLN A 73 2.74 -8.89 -8.81
N GLY A 74 3.84 -9.61 -8.62
CA GLY A 74 4.61 -10.21 -9.71
C GLY A 74 3.96 -11.49 -10.19
N THR A 75 3.77 -11.62 -11.50
CA THR A 75 3.28 -12.85 -12.15
C THR A 75 4.31 -13.37 -13.12
N LYS A 76 4.64 -14.66 -13.01
CA LYS A 76 5.54 -15.32 -13.96
C LYS A 76 4.89 -15.35 -15.33
N ILE A 77 5.59 -14.85 -16.34
CA ILE A 77 5.11 -14.79 -17.73
C ILE A 77 5.60 -16.02 -18.48
N ASP A 78 6.91 -16.21 -18.52
CA ASP A 78 7.58 -17.29 -19.23
C ASP A 78 8.88 -17.67 -18.52
N THR A 79 9.39 -18.85 -18.89
CA THR A 79 10.75 -19.28 -18.60
C THR A 79 11.45 -19.44 -19.93
N ARG A 80 12.61 -18.79 -20.11
CA ARG A 80 13.42 -18.88 -21.32
C ARG A 80 14.74 -19.57 -21.02
N GLU A 81 15.31 -20.22 -22.02
CA GLU A 81 16.70 -20.70 -21.95
C GLU A 81 17.60 -19.68 -22.65
N GLU A 82 18.46 -19.02 -21.88
CA GLU A 82 19.47 -18.08 -22.38
C GLU A 82 20.85 -18.58 -21.90
N GLY A 83 21.76 -18.85 -22.84
CA GLY A 83 23.12 -19.32 -22.50
C GLY A 83 23.21 -20.71 -21.84
N GLY A 84 22.17 -21.54 -21.95
CA GLY A 84 22.10 -22.85 -21.29
C GLY A 84 21.49 -22.83 -19.89
N GLU A 85 21.03 -21.66 -19.41
CA GLU A 85 20.36 -21.51 -18.12
C GLU A 85 18.88 -21.12 -18.29
N LYS A 86 18.03 -21.61 -17.39
CA LYS A 86 16.60 -21.27 -17.35
C LYS A 86 16.39 -19.96 -16.59
N VAL A 87 15.97 -18.93 -17.30
CA VAL A 87 15.67 -17.60 -16.77
C VAL A 87 14.16 -17.38 -16.72
N ASP A 88 13.64 -17.09 -15.54
CA ASP A 88 12.23 -16.77 -15.34
C ASP A 88 11.97 -15.28 -15.54
N ARG A 89 10.94 -14.95 -16.34
CA ARG A 89 10.46 -13.58 -16.52
C ARG A 89 9.20 -13.34 -15.73
N TYR A 90 9.14 -12.21 -15.05
CA TYR A 90 7.97 -11.78 -14.29
C TYR A 90 7.45 -10.44 -14.80
N SER A 91 6.13 -10.25 -14.76
CA SER A 91 5.45 -8.97 -14.99
C SER A 91 4.80 -8.50 -13.69
N LEU A 92 4.98 -7.23 -13.38
CA LEU A 92 4.30 -6.56 -12.28
C LEU A 92 2.90 -6.13 -12.70
N ARG A 93 1.88 -6.58 -11.96
CA ARG A 93 0.49 -6.23 -12.21
C ARG A 93 0.13 -4.86 -11.62
N ILE A 94 0.60 -3.82 -12.29
CA ILE A 94 0.25 -2.43 -11.97
C ILE A 94 -1.18 -2.16 -12.47
N HIS A 95 -2.03 -1.59 -11.64
CA HIS A 95 -3.42 -1.25 -12.00
C HIS A 95 -3.71 0.24 -11.72
N GLU A 96 -4.91 0.70 -12.10
CA GLU A 96 -5.32 2.12 -12.07
C GLU A 96 -5.20 2.84 -10.72
N HIS A 97 -5.05 2.09 -9.64
CA HIS A 97 -4.97 2.63 -8.29
C HIS A 97 -3.57 2.52 -7.70
N THR A 98 -2.67 1.78 -8.34
CA THR A 98 -1.29 1.69 -7.90
C THR A 98 -0.67 3.08 -7.98
N GLU A 99 -0.18 3.58 -6.86
CA GLU A 99 0.55 4.83 -6.84
C GLU A 99 1.88 4.64 -7.54
N ARG A 100 2.02 5.31 -8.69
CA ARG A 100 3.27 5.37 -9.43
C ARG A 100 3.93 6.66 -8.96
N GLY A 101 4.82 6.53 -7.97
CA GLY A 101 5.56 7.69 -7.45
C GLY A 101 6.27 8.40 -8.60
N ASP A 102 5.95 9.67 -8.79
CA ASP A 102 6.75 10.54 -9.65
C ASP A 102 8.02 10.89 -8.88
N ASN A 103 9.06 10.06 -9.10
CA ASN A 103 10.34 10.14 -8.39
C ASN A 103 11.06 11.49 -8.60
N ASP A 104 10.54 12.36 -9.45
CA ASP A 104 11.10 13.69 -9.71
C ASP A 104 10.96 14.66 -8.51
N THR A 105 9.96 14.48 -7.65
CA THR A 105 9.80 15.34 -6.44
C THR A 105 10.84 15.05 -5.35
N ILE A 106 11.38 13.83 -5.28
CA ILE A 106 12.43 13.44 -4.32
C ILE A 106 13.77 14.11 -4.65
N LYS A 107 14.05 14.35 -5.94
CA LYS A 107 15.28 15.01 -6.39
C LYS A 107 15.34 16.50 -6.02
N ALA A 108 14.19 17.16 -5.86
CA ALA A 108 14.12 18.57 -5.46
C ALA A 108 14.41 18.79 -3.96
N ALA A 109 14.12 17.80 -3.10
CA ALA A 109 14.37 17.89 -1.66
C ALA A 109 15.87 17.87 -1.29
N GLY A 110 16.73 17.37 -2.19
CA GLY A 110 18.19 17.33 -2.03
C GLY A 110 18.92 18.61 -2.49
N GLN A 111 18.25 19.52 -3.19
CA GLN A 111 18.85 20.77 -3.70
C GLN A 111 18.65 21.94 -2.73
N LYS A 112 18.95 21.76 -1.44
CA LYS A 112 19.28 22.94 -0.63
C LYS A 112 20.72 23.31 -0.99
N PRO A 113 20.98 24.49 -1.60
CA PRO A 113 22.36 24.93 -1.79
C PRO A 113 23.00 25.03 -0.41
N VAL A 114 23.97 24.15 -0.14
CA VAL A 114 24.86 24.28 1.02
C VAL A 114 25.56 25.61 0.82
N ARG A 115 25.13 26.64 1.57
CA ARG A 115 25.87 27.88 1.68
C ARG A 115 27.18 27.53 2.36
N VAL A 116 28.23 27.32 1.56
CA VAL A 116 29.59 27.21 2.06
C VAL A 116 29.91 28.56 2.70
N GLY A 117 29.84 28.60 4.03
CA GLY A 117 30.23 29.76 4.82
C GLY A 117 31.66 30.12 4.48
N LYS A 118 31.85 31.35 4.02
CA LYS A 118 33.14 31.96 3.72
C LYS A 118 34.03 31.85 4.96
N GLY A 119 35.05 30.99 4.89
CA GLY A 119 36.01 30.79 5.96
C GLY A 119 36.78 32.08 6.27
N CYS A 120 36.85 32.42 7.55
CA CYS A 120 37.89 33.27 8.12
C CYS A 120 39.24 32.58 7.91
N CYS A 121 40.13 33.20 7.13
CA CYS A 121 41.58 33.08 7.30
C CYS A 121 42.18 34.45 6.97
N SER A 122 42.67 35.10 8.01
CA SER A 122 43.55 36.26 7.99
C SER A 122 44.95 35.85 7.56
N SER A 123 45.49 36.51 6.55
CA SER A 123 46.93 36.79 6.33
C SER A 123 47.03 37.92 5.32
#